data_AF-A0A3L6JS48-F1
#
_entry.id   AF-A0A3L6JS48-F1
#
_cell.length_a   1.000
_cell.length_b   1.000
_cell.length_c   1.000
_cell.angle_alpha   90.00
_cell.angle_beta   90.00
_cell.angle_gamma   90.00
#
_symmetry.space_group_name_H-M   'P 1'
#
loop_
_entity.id
_entity.type
_entity.pdbx_description
1 polymer ?
#
loop_
_entity_poly.entity_id
_entity_poly.type
_entity_poly.pdbx_seq_one_letter_code
_entity_poly.pdbx_strand_id
1 'polypeptide(L)'
;MVHIQWVVSPMPIVELVAKRTLESNPDIGLSIVDLIVLLWLFTNPYDSNRRQLSSMKAVLRMCEAMQTPGKGFEMSDEELTQIVLGSLQNLRQHGLVYVLSAGVHFVKATLTEAGVDLVHKSVKRSALRRVTAEFGDNP
;
A
#
# COMPACT_ATOMS: atom_id res chain seq x y z
N MET A 1 -14.94 35.81 -6.59
CA MET A 1 -14.04 34.93 -7.36
C MET A 1 -13.27 34.11 -6.32
N VAL A 2 -13.69 32.87 -6.06
CA VAL A 2 -13.06 32.03 -5.02
C VAL A 2 -11.90 31.31 -5.68
N HIS A 3 -10.67 31.67 -5.30
CA HIS A 3 -9.49 30.89 -5.66
C HIS A 3 -9.52 29.58 -4.88
N ILE A 4 -9.95 28.51 -5.54
CA ILE A 4 -9.75 27.14 -5.04
C ILE A 4 -8.27 26.83 -5.27
N GLN A 5 -7.47 27.02 -4.24
CA GLN A 5 -6.10 26.55 -4.21
C GLN A 5 -6.16 25.02 -4.10
N TRP A 6 -6.03 24.33 -5.22
CA TRP A 6 -5.83 22.88 -5.22
C TRP A 6 -4.50 22.62 -4.53
N VAL A 7 -4.54 22.19 -3.26
CA VAL A 7 -3.38 21.56 -2.63
C VAL A 7 -3.27 20.18 -3.27
N VAL A 8 -2.70 20.13 -4.48
CA VAL A 8 -2.28 18.85 -5.07
C VAL A 8 -0.99 18.49 -4.35
N SER A 9 -1.12 17.74 -3.25
CA SER A 9 0.05 17.03 -2.73
C SER A 9 0.51 16.09 -3.84
N PRO A 10 1.79 16.08 -4.27
CA PRO A 10 2.21 15.20 -5.34
C PRO A 10 1.87 13.76 -4.96
N MET A 11 1.07 13.08 -5.81
CA MET A 11 0.63 11.71 -5.59
C MET A 11 1.83 10.82 -5.27
N PRO A 12 1.80 10.05 -4.17
CA PRO A 12 2.87 9.12 -3.82
C PRO A 12 3.19 8.20 -5.00
N ILE A 13 4.48 7.96 -5.24
CA ILE A 13 4.94 7.10 -6.33
C ILE A 13 4.36 5.69 -6.17
N VAL A 14 4.24 5.19 -4.94
CA VAL A 14 3.57 3.91 -4.68
C VAL A 14 2.14 3.89 -5.19
N GLU A 15 1.36 4.95 -4.96
CA GLU A 15 -0.02 5.04 -5.42
C GLU A 15 -0.10 5.11 -6.94
N LEU A 16 0.78 5.89 -7.57
CA LEU A 16 0.87 5.97 -9.03
C LEU A 16 1.18 4.60 -9.65
N VAL A 17 2.11 3.84 -9.04
CA VAL A 17 2.48 2.50 -9.49
C VAL A 17 1.33 1.52 -9.27
N ALA A 18 0.62 1.59 -8.14
CA ALA A 18 -0.56 0.77 -7.87
C ALA A 18 -1.67 1.04 -8.90
N LYS A 19 -2.00 2.31 -9.19
CA LYS A 19 -3.00 2.69 -10.21
C LYS A 19 -2.65 2.11 -11.58
N ARG A 20 -1.42 2.32 -12.05
CA ARG A 20 -0.96 1.79 -13.35
C ARG A 20 -0.99 0.26 -13.41
N THR A 21 -0.74 -0.39 -12.28
CA THR A 21 -0.80 -1.85 -12.17
C THR A 21 -2.23 -2.36 -12.34
N LEU A 22 -3.23 -1.70 -11.72
CA LEU A 22 -4.66 -2.01 -11.94
C LEU A 22 -5.09 -1.76 -13.37
N GLU A 23 -4.73 -0.60 -13.93
CA GLU A 23 -5.07 -0.24 -15.32
C GLU A 23 -4.54 -1.27 -16.32
N SER A 24 -3.37 -1.85 -16.03
CA SER A 24 -2.75 -2.87 -16.89
C SER A 24 -3.26 -4.29 -16.61
N ASN A 25 -3.93 -4.51 -15.48
CA ASN A 25 -4.41 -5.83 -15.03
C ASN A 25 -5.82 -5.69 -14.42
N PRO A 26 -6.86 -5.34 -15.20
CA PRO A 26 -8.18 -5.00 -14.67
C PRO A 26 -8.86 -6.17 -13.93
N ASP A 27 -8.54 -7.41 -14.30
CA ASP A 27 -9.16 -8.62 -13.74
C ASP A 27 -8.36 -9.27 -12.60
N ILE A 28 -7.36 -8.56 -12.04
CA ILE A 28 -6.47 -9.09 -11.00
C ILE A 28 -7.17 -9.39 -9.67
N GLY A 29 -8.39 -8.88 -9.46
CA GLY A 29 -9.16 -9.10 -8.22
C GLY A 29 -8.65 -8.34 -7.00
N LEU A 30 -7.73 -7.37 -7.20
CA LEU A 30 -7.12 -6.58 -6.14
C LEU A 30 -7.58 -5.13 -6.19
N SER A 31 -7.70 -4.50 -5.01
CA SER A 31 -7.91 -3.06 -4.89
C SER A 31 -6.58 -2.30 -4.99
N ILE A 32 -6.68 -0.97 -5.10
CA ILE A 32 -5.50 -0.11 -5.04
C ILE A 32 -4.76 -0.22 -3.70
N VAL A 33 -5.52 -0.37 -2.61
CA VAL A 33 -4.96 -0.56 -1.26
C VAL A 33 -4.21 -1.88 -1.18
N ASP A 34 -4.76 -2.95 -1.76
CA ASP A 34 -4.09 -4.26 -1.82
C ASP A 34 -2.75 -4.18 -2.54
N LEU A 35 -2.70 -3.47 -3.65
CA LEU A 35 -1.44 -3.27 -4.38
C LEU A 35 -0.45 -2.39 -3.62
N ILE A 36 -0.91 -1.34 -2.93
CA ILE A 36 -0.04 -0.52 -2.08
C ILE A 36 0.56 -1.37 -0.96
N VAL A 37 -0.24 -2.20 -0.27
CA VAL A 37 0.22 -3.11 0.78
C VAL A 37 1.17 -4.18 0.22
N LEU A 38 0.85 -4.76 -0.95
CA LEU A 38 1.70 -5.75 -1.62
C LEU A 38 3.07 -5.14 -2.01
N LEU A 39 3.07 -3.93 -2.57
CA LEU A 39 4.29 -3.20 -2.93
C LEU A 39 5.12 -2.84 -1.70
N TRP A 40 4.47 -2.43 -0.61
CA TRP A 40 5.15 -2.17 0.66
C TRP A 40 5.84 -3.43 1.19
N LEU A 41 5.16 -4.58 1.16
CA LEU A 41 5.72 -5.87 1.58
C LEU A 41 6.92 -6.27 0.72
N PHE A 42 6.81 -6.05 -0.59
CA PHE A 42 7.86 -6.35 -1.55
C PHE A 42 9.15 -5.57 -1.29
N THR A 43 9.03 -4.28 -0.97
CA THR A 43 10.18 -3.41 -0.72
C THR A 43 10.72 -3.51 0.69
N ASN A 44 9.94 -4.05 1.64
CA ASN A 44 10.31 -4.18 3.05
C ASN A 44 10.24 -5.64 3.54
N PRO A 45 10.91 -6.61 2.88
CA PRO A 45 10.74 -8.04 3.18
C PRO A 45 11.27 -8.47 4.56
N TYR A 46 12.05 -7.61 5.21
CA TYR A 46 12.68 -7.88 6.50
C TYR A 46 12.26 -6.94 7.62
N ASP A 47 11.27 -6.06 7.41
CA ASP A 47 10.75 -5.22 8.50
C ASP A 47 9.88 -6.07 9.43
N SER A 48 10.55 -6.93 10.21
CA SER A 48 9.99 -7.94 11.09
C SER A 48 9.60 -7.40 12.47
N ASN A 49 9.65 -6.08 12.66
CA ASN A 49 9.39 -5.43 13.93
C ASN A 49 7.95 -4.90 14.03
N ARG A 50 7.56 -4.47 15.23
CA ARG A 50 6.24 -3.88 15.58
C ARG A 50 5.80 -2.68 14.74
N ARG A 51 6.56 -2.29 13.70
CA ARG A 51 6.33 -1.13 12.85
C ARG A 51 5.69 -1.46 11.51
N GLN A 52 5.56 -2.73 11.11
CA GLN A 52 4.92 -3.10 9.84
C GLN A 52 3.54 -2.45 9.68
N LEU A 53 2.65 -2.63 10.67
CA LEU A 53 1.32 -2.00 10.66
C LEU A 53 1.41 -0.48 10.63
N SER A 54 2.26 0.13 11.47
CA SER A 54 2.41 1.59 11.53
C SER A 54 2.94 2.20 10.23
N SER A 55 3.90 1.53 9.58
CA SER A 55 4.52 1.96 8.33
C SER A 55 3.54 1.83 7.16
N MET A 56 2.80 0.71 7.06
CA MET A 56 1.69 0.59 6.10
C MET A 56 0.66 1.70 6.29
N LYS A 57 0.25 2.00 7.54
CA LYS A 57 -0.67 3.09 7.83
C LYS A 57 -0.11 4.46 7.43
N ALA A 58 1.18 4.72 7.68
CA ALA A 58 1.82 5.96 7.29
C ALA A 58 1.79 6.17 5.76
N VAL A 59 2.07 5.11 5.00
CA VAL A 59 1.97 5.13 3.53
C VAL A 59 0.54 5.41 3.06
N LEU A 60 -0.45 4.73 3.62
CA LEU A 60 -1.85 4.93 3.25
C LEU A 60 -2.34 6.35 3.56
N ARG A 61 -1.89 6.96 4.67
CA ARG A 61 -2.22 8.36 5.00
C ARG A 61 -1.76 9.37 3.95
N MET A 62 -0.68 9.07 3.22
CA MET A 62 -0.17 9.94 2.17
C MET A 62 -0.90 9.77 0.84
N CYS A 63 -1.62 8.66 0.66
CA CYS A 63 -2.27 8.33 -0.60
C CYS A 63 -3.57 9.12 -0.78
N GLU A 64 -3.76 9.72 -1.96
CA GLU A 64 -4.98 10.41 -2.36
C GLU A 64 -6.19 9.47 -2.38
N ALA A 65 -5.98 8.19 -2.71
CA ALA A 65 -7.01 7.15 -2.66
C ALA A 65 -7.66 6.99 -1.27
N MET A 66 -7.00 7.47 -0.21
CA MET A 66 -7.49 7.45 1.17
C MET A 66 -8.06 8.81 1.62
N GLN A 67 -8.04 9.82 0.76
CA GLN A 67 -8.51 11.17 1.08
C GLN A 67 -9.96 11.37 0.66
N THR A 68 -10.73 12.05 1.52
CA THR A 68 -12.06 12.55 1.18
C THR A 68 -11.91 13.80 0.30
N PRO A 69 -12.58 13.87 -0.88
CA PRO A 69 -12.52 15.04 -1.74
C PRO A 69 -12.86 16.34 -0.99
N GLY A 70 -11.93 17.30 -1.02
CA GLY A 70 -12.09 18.62 -0.37
C GLY A 70 -11.89 18.65 1.14
N LYS A 71 -11.68 17.51 1.81
CA LYS A 71 -11.45 17.43 3.26
C LYS A 71 -10.12 16.78 3.65
N GLY A 72 -9.46 16.12 2.70
CA GLY A 72 -8.18 15.43 2.96
C GLY A 72 -8.39 14.11 3.70
N PHE A 73 -7.39 13.69 4.48
CA PHE A 73 -7.43 12.44 5.21
C PHE A 73 -8.20 12.58 6.54
N GLU A 74 -9.34 11.89 6.68
CA GLU A 74 -10.23 12.00 7.87
C GLU A 74 -10.38 10.68 8.66
N MET A 75 -9.76 9.59 8.21
CA MET A 75 -9.94 8.28 8.87
C MET A 75 -9.19 8.20 10.21
N SER A 76 -9.81 7.56 11.18
CA SER A 76 -9.18 7.21 12.46
C SER A 76 -8.06 6.18 12.29
N ASP A 77 -7.20 6.07 13.29
CA ASP A 77 -6.14 5.04 13.31
C ASP A 77 -6.72 3.61 13.36
N GLU A 78 -7.89 3.45 13.96
CA GLU A 78 -8.62 2.17 14.03
C GLU A 78 -9.17 1.78 12.65
N GLU A 79 -9.81 2.71 11.93
CA GLU A 79 -10.30 2.49 10.56
C GLU A 79 -9.15 2.11 9.62
N LEU A 80 -8.03 2.84 9.67
CA LEU A 80 -6.81 2.50 8.93
C LEU A 80 -6.30 1.11 9.27
N THR A 81 -6.35 0.73 10.55
CA THR A 81 -5.92 -0.60 11.01
C THR A 81 -6.82 -1.68 10.40
N GLN A 82 -8.14 -1.48 10.40
CA GLN A 82 -9.08 -2.42 9.79
C GLN A 82 -8.88 -2.52 8.27
N ILE A 83 -8.57 -1.42 7.59
CA ILE A 83 -8.26 -1.40 6.16
C ILE A 83 -7.01 -2.23 5.85
N VAL A 84 -5.93 -2.05 6.61
CA VAL A 84 -4.71 -2.85 6.45
C VAL A 84 -4.98 -4.33 6.72
N LEU A 85 -5.71 -4.66 7.79
CA LEU A 85 -6.06 -6.04 8.13
C LEU A 85 -6.94 -6.70 7.05
N GLY A 86 -7.94 -5.98 6.55
CA GLY A 86 -8.81 -6.43 5.46
C GLY A 86 -8.03 -6.69 4.18
N SER A 87 -7.11 -5.78 3.84
CA SER A 87 -6.24 -5.93 2.68
C SER A 87 -5.32 -7.15 2.78
N LEU A 88 -4.66 -7.34 3.92
CA LEU A 88 -3.81 -8.52 4.14
C LEU A 88 -4.60 -9.82 4.08
N GLN A 89 -5.83 -9.82 4.59
CA GLN A 89 -6.72 -10.97 4.48
C GLN A 89 -7.12 -11.24 3.02
N ASN A 90 -7.41 -10.21 2.23
CA ASN A 90 -7.71 -10.34 0.80
C ASN A 90 -6.51 -10.88 0.02
N LEU A 91 -5.32 -10.30 0.22
CA LEU A 91 -4.07 -10.75 -0.39
C LEU A 91 -3.75 -12.21 -0.01
N ARG A 92 -4.06 -12.63 1.22
CA ARG A 92 -3.91 -14.01 1.66
C ARG A 92 -4.87 -14.95 0.92
N GLN A 93 -6.12 -14.55 0.72
CA GLN A 93 -7.10 -15.33 -0.05
C GLN A 93 -6.66 -15.53 -1.51
N HIS A 94 -5.95 -14.55 -2.08
CA HIS A 94 -5.33 -14.64 -3.40
C HIS A 94 -3.99 -15.43 -3.40
N GLY A 95 -3.54 -15.93 -2.25
CA GLY A 95 -2.29 -16.68 -2.14
C GLY A 95 -1.03 -15.84 -2.33
N LEU A 96 -1.11 -14.51 -2.19
CA LEU A 96 0.00 -13.58 -2.46
C LEU A 96 0.84 -13.26 -1.22
N VAL A 97 0.29 -13.49 -0.02
CA VAL A 97 0.98 -13.22 1.26
C VAL A 97 0.74 -14.34 2.28
N TYR A 98 1.75 -14.59 3.12
CA TYR A 98 1.61 -15.30 4.38
C TYR A 98 1.35 -14.29 5.50
N VAL A 99 0.22 -14.42 6.21
CA VAL A 99 -0.07 -13.67 7.44
C VAL A 99 0.32 -14.54 8.63
N LEU A 100 1.43 -14.23 9.27
CA LEU A 100 2.00 -14.97 10.41
C LEU A 100 1.39 -14.55 11.74
N SER A 101 1.03 -13.27 11.88
CA SER A 101 0.32 -12.72 13.03
C SER A 101 -0.48 -11.49 12.60
N ALA A 102 -1.67 -11.31 13.13
CA ALA A 102 -2.52 -10.15 12.84
C ALA A 102 -3.35 -9.78 14.06
N GLY A 103 -3.33 -8.50 14.41
CA GLY A 103 -4.10 -7.91 15.48
C GLY A 103 -4.05 -6.38 15.41
N VAL A 104 -4.89 -5.73 16.21
CA VAL A 104 -5.07 -4.26 16.16
C VAL A 104 -3.82 -3.46 16.53
N HIS A 105 -2.87 -4.07 17.22
CA HIS A 105 -1.61 -3.43 17.62
C HIS A 105 -0.40 -3.94 16.84
N PHE A 106 -0.51 -5.09 16.18
CA PHE A 106 0.63 -5.77 15.58
C PHE A 106 0.22 -6.64 14.41
N VAL A 107 1.00 -6.56 13.33
CA VAL A 107 0.89 -7.40 12.15
C VAL A 107 2.26 -7.94 11.81
N LYS A 108 2.30 -9.21 11.39
CA LYS A 108 3.44 -9.85 10.75
C LYS A 108 2.97 -10.56 9.49
N ALA A 109 3.34 -10.02 8.32
CA ALA A 109 3.04 -10.61 7.01
C ALA A 109 4.27 -10.58 6.09
N THR A 110 4.37 -11.55 5.20
CA THR A 110 5.43 -11.62 4.17
C THR A 110 4.85 -12.10 2.83
N LEU A 111 5.53 -11.82 1.73
CA LEU A 111 5.11 -12.29 0.41
C LEU A 111 5.26 -13.80 0.28
N THR A 112 4.36 -14.41 -0.49
CA THR A 112 4.57 -15.74 -1.08
C THR A 112 5.43 -15.60 -2.34
N GLU A 113 5.88 -16.73 -2.89
CA GLU A 113 6.52 -16.76 -4.21
C GLU A 113 5.58 -16.19 -5.30
N ALA A 114 4.29 -16.53 -5.25
CA ALA A 114 3.28 -15.99 -6.16
C ALA A 114 3.12 -14.46 -6.02
N GLY A 115 3.20 -13.92 -4.79
CA GLY A 115 3.19 -12.48 -4.55
C GLY A 115 4.40 -11.76 -5.14
N VAL A 116 5.60 -12.33 -4.97
CA VAL A 116 6.85 -11.83 -5.56
C VAL A 116 6.77 -11.83 -7.09
N ASP A 117 6.32 -12.95 -7.66
CA ASP A 117 6.14 -13.12 -9.10
C ASP A 117 5.16 -12.11 -9.69
N LEU A 118 4.03 -11.89 -9.01
CA LEU A 118 3.03 -10.94 -9.44
C LEU A 118 3.62 -9.53 -9.54
N VAL A 119 4.36 -9.09 -8.51
CA VAL A 119 4.99 -7.78 -8.52
C VAL A 119 6.00 -7.65 -9.66
N HIS A 120 6.84 -8.69 -9.87
CA HIS A 120 7.83 -8.67 -10.95
C HIS A 120 7.21 -8.65 -12.35
N LYS A 121 6.10 -9.37 -12.56
CA LYS A 121 5.38 -9.40 -13.84
C LYS A 121 4.63 -8.09 -14.10
N SER A 122 4.12 -7.47 -13.05
CA SER A 122 3.21 -6.32 -13.16
C SER A 122 3.92 -4.97 -13.10
N VAL A 123 5.09 -4.88 -12.47
CA VAL A 123 5.78 -3.62 -12.21
C VAL A 123 7.19 -3.61 -12.78
N LYS A 124 7.48 -2.59 -13.60
CA LYS A 124 8.81 -2.39 -14.18
C LYS A 124 9.86 -2.17 -13.08
N ARG A 125 11.05 -2.74 -13.26
CA ARG A 125 12.19 -2.61 -12.32
C ARG A 125 12.54 -1.16 -11.97
N SER A 126 12.43 -0.23 -12.92
CA SER A 126 12.67 1.20 -12.68
C SER A 126 11.63 1.84 -11.75
N ALA A 127 10.38 1.41 -11.84
CA ALA A 127 9.31 1.86 -10.96
C ALA A 127 9.50 1.30 -9.54
N LEU A 128 9.84 0.01 -9.43
CA LEU A 128 10.17 -0.63 -8.13
C LEU A 128 11.29 0.12 -7.41
N ARG A 129 12.37 0.51 -8.10
CA ARG A 129 13.45 1.32 -7.49
C ARG A 129 12.96 2.64 -6.90
N ARG A 130 12.02 3.31 -7.56
CA ARG A 130 11.46 4.59 -7.06
C ARG A 130 10.55 4.37 -5.86
N VAL A 131 9.74 3.30 -5.88
CA VAL A 131 8.90 2.89 -4.74
C VAL A 131 9.77 2.54 -3.53
N THR A 132 10.85 1.78 -3.73
CA THR A 132 11.79 1.47 -2.65
C THR A 132 12.44 2.73 -2.05
N ALA A 133 12.82 3.71 -2.88
CA ALA A 133 13.36 4.97 -2.40
C ALA A 133 12.34 5.76 -1.55
N GLU A 134 11.08 5.85 -2.01
CA GLU A 134 10.00 6.51 -1.27
C GLU A 134 9.74 5.90 0.11
N PHE A 135 9.91 4.57 0.24
CA PHE A 135 9.77 3.90 1.53
C PHE A 135 11.04 3.97 2.40
N GLY A 136 12.22 4.06 1.79
CA GLY A 136 13.51 4.16 2.49
C GLY A 136 13.81 5.58 3.03
N ASP A 137 13.23 6.62 2.41
CA ASP A 137 13.41 8.02 2.80
C ASP A 137 12.33 8.52 3.78
N ASN A 138 11.55 7.63 4.40
CA ASN A 138 10.55 8.03 5.40
C ASN A 138 11.24 8.17 6.78
N PRO A 139 11.45 9.40 7.31
CA PRO A 139 12.22 9.66 8.53
C PRO A 139 11.58 9.13 9.82
#